data_AF-A0A2N7UZE6-F1
#
_entry.id   AF-A0A2N7UZE6-F1
#
_cell.length_a   1.000
_cell.length_b   1.000
_cell.length_c   1.000
_cell.angle_alpha   90.00
_cell.angle_beta   90.00
_cell.angle_gamma   90.00
#
_symmetry.space_group_name_H-M   'P 1'
#
loop_
_entity.id
_entity.type
_entity.pdbx_description
1 polymer ?
#
loop_
_entity_poly.entity_id
_entity_poly.type
_entity_poly.pdbx_seq_one_letter_code
_entity_poly.pdbx_strand_id
1 'polypeptide(L)'
;MTTPARAFLRCPHCDAAAIVRSSVSHNRLLRESMLQCRNALCGHTFTAYTEIVRTISPSACPSPEICLPISSAAEKAAFKAKLIEKQLVGKSA
;
A
#
# COMPACT_ATOMS: atom_id res chain seq x y z
N MET A 1 14.36 -9.89 -19.58
CA MET A 1 14.47 -8.98 -18.42
C MET A 1 13.10 -8.36 -18.20
N THR A 2 12.24 -8.98 -17.41
CA THR A 2 10.91 -8.43 -17.09
C THR A 2 11.09 -7.36 -16.00
N THR A 3 10.83 -6.10 -16.35
CA THR A 3 10.74 -4.99 -15.39
C THR A 3 9.93 -5.45 -14.18
N PRO A 4 10.44 -5.33 -12.94
CA PRO A 4 9.68 -5.77 -11.77
C PRO A 4 8.43 -4.89 -11.69
N ALA A 5 7.29 -5.45 -12.08
CA ALA A 5 6.00 -4.88 -11.76
C ALA A 5 6.02 -4.60 -10.25
N ARG A 6 5.82 -3.33 -9.86
CA ARG A 6 5.87 -2.90 -8.46
C ARG A 6 4.80 -3.69 -7.70
N ALA A 7 5.22 -4.73 -6.99
CA ALA A 7 4.33 -5.53 -6.18
C ALA A 7 3.81 -4.65 -5.03
N PHE A 8 2.50 -4.66 -4.82
CA PHE A 8 1.85 -3.89 -3.77
C PHE A 8 2.34 -4.31 -2.37
N LEU A 9 2.53 -5.62 -2.16
CA LEU A 9 3.11 -6.20 -0.95
C LEU A 9 4.23 -7.18 -1.30
N ARG A 10 5.22 -7.27 -0.41
CA ARG A 10 6.36 -8.18 -0.50
C ARG A 10 6.24 -9.26 0.57
N CYS A 11 6.77 -10.44 0.26
CA CYS A 11 6.82 -11.54 1.21
C CYS A 11 7.74 -11.19 2.39
N PRO A 12 7.29 -11.31 3.65
CA PRO A 12 8.11 -10.98 4.82
C PRO A 12 9.30 -11.93 5.02
N HIS A 13 9.32 -13.11 4.37
CA HIS A 13 10.40 -14.08 4.52
C HIS A 13 11.53 -13.93 3.51
N CYS A 14 11.23 -13.51 2.28
CA CYS A 14 12.24 -13.49 1.20
C CYS A 14 12.22 -12.21 0.35
N ASP A 15 11.41 -11.22 0.73
CA ASP A 15 11.22 -9.93 0.05
C ASP A 15 10.78 -10.02 -1.44
N ALA A 16 10.53 -11.23 -1.93
CA ALA A 16 9.98 -11.44 -3.26
C ALA A 16 8.57 -10.85 -3.37
N ALA A 17 8.21 -10.44 -4.58
CA ALA A 17 6.88 -9.94 -4.90
C ALA A 17 5.80 -10.95 -4.48
N ALA A 18 4.76 -10.48 -3.79
CA ALA A 18 3.55 -11.26 -3.55
C ALA A 18 2.45 -10.86 -4.54
N ILE A 19 1.64 -11.84 -4.96
CA ILE A 19 0.50 -11.63 -5.85
C ILE A 19 -0.80 -11.90 -5.10
N VAL A 20 -1.78 -11.01 -5.25
CA VAL A 20 -3.12 -11.21 -4.72
C VAL A 20 -3.80 -12.34 -5.50
N ARG A 21 -4.32 -13.34 -4.79
CA ARG A 21 -5.07 -14.47 -5.35
C ARG A 21 -6.56 -14.27 -5.22
N SER A 22 -7.00 -13.77 -4.07
CA SER A 22 -8.37 -13.39 -3.81
C SER A 22 -8.38 -12.18 -2.89
N SER A 23 -9.47 -11.40 -2.94
CA SER A 23 -9.68 -10.32 -1.99
C SER A 23 -11.16 -10.15 -1.69
N VAL A 24 -11.45 -9.80 -0.45
CA VAL A 24 -12.80 -9.55 0.05
C VAL A 24 -12.85 -8.13 0.59
N SER A 25 -13.84 -7.36 0.17
CA SER A 25 -14.12 -6.05 0.76
C SER A 25 -15.00 -6.23 1.98
N HIS A 26 -14.52 -5.79 3.14
CA HIS A 26 -15.28 -5.81 4.38
C HIS A 26 -16.20 -4.59 4.48
N ASN A 27 -15.68 -3.42 4.09
CA ASN A 27 -16.45 -2.19 3.96
C ASN A 27 -15.77 -1.27 2.92
N ARG A 28 -16.25 -0.03 2.79
CA ARG A 28 -15.69 0.96 1.84
C ARG A 28 -14.23 1.36 2.14
N LEU A 29 -13.73 1.11 3.35
CA LEU A 29 -12.41 1.53 3.84
C LEU A 29 -11.44 0.35 4.05
N LEU A 30 -11.92 -0.88 4.19
CA LEU A 30 -11.11 -2.06 4.53
C LEU A 30 -11.27 -3.17 3.49
N ARG A 31 -10.14 -3.64 2.96
CA ARG A 31 -10.06 -4.81 2.07
C ARG A 31 -9.07 -5.83 2.63
N GLU A 32 -9.52 -7.08 2.73
CA GLU A 32 -8.67 -8.23 3.02
C GLU A 32 -8.23 -8.88 1.71
N SER A 33 -6.95 -9.24 1.60
CA SER A 33 -6.40 -9.89 0.43
C SER A 33 -5.60 -11.11 0.84
N MET A 34 -5.87 -12.26 0.21
CA MET A 34 -5.02 -13.44 0.28
C MET A 34 -3.95 -13.34 -0.80
N LEU A 35 -2.69 -13.38 -0.39
CA LEU A 35 -1.52 -13.22 -1.24
C LEU A 35 -0.66 -14.48 -1.24
N GLN A 36 0.02 -14.71 -2.36
CA GLN A 36 0.99 -15.78 -2.50
C GLN A 36 2.33 -15.20 -2.95
N CYS A 37 3.42 -15.61 -2.29
CA CYS A 37 4.77 -15.29 -2.69
C CYS A 37 5.07 -15.85 -4.09
N ARG A 38 5.68 -15.04 -4.96
CA ARG A 38 6.09 -15.48 -6.31
C ARG A 38 7.37 -16.32 -6.31
N ASN A 39 8.16 -16.27 -5.25
CA ASN A 39 9.28 -17.18 -5.10
C ASN A 39 8.75 -18.58 -4.76
N ALA A 40 8.78 -19.48 -5.75
CA ALA A 40 8.27 -20.85 -5.62
C ALA A 40 8.98 -21.64 -4.51
N LEU A 41 10.27 -21.35 -4.23
CA LEU A 41 10.99 -21.98 -3.12
C LEU A 41 10.50 -21.49 -1.76
N CYS A 42 10.05 -20.24 -1.67
CA CYS A 42 9.48 -19.69 -0.45
C CYS A 42 8.04 -20.20 -0.23
N GLY A 43 7.21 -20.19 -1.28
CA GLY A 43 5.83 -20.74 -1.25
C GLY A 43 4.85 -20.05 -0.29
N HIS A 44 5.31 -19.08 0.51
CA HIS A 44 4.53 -18.48 1.58
C HIS A 44 3.23 -17.85 1.05
N THR A 45 2.13 -18.20 1.71
CA THR A 45 0.79 -17.71 1.41
C THR A 45 0.23 -17.07 2.66
N PHE A 46 -0.25 -15.85 2.54
CA PHE A 46 -0.60 -15.01 3.70
C PHE A 46 -1.73 -14.05 3.37
N THR A 47 -2.42 -13.59 4.40
CA THR A 47 -3.47 -12.58 4.27
C THR A 47 -2.95 -11.24 4.75
N ALA A 48 -3.39 -10.15 4.12
CA ALA A 48 -3.13 -8.79 4.56
C ALA A 48 -4.37 -7.91 4.45
N TYR A 49 -4.48 -6.93 5.35
CA TYR A 49 -5.47 -5.87 5.28
C TYR A 49 -4.89 -4.62 4.63
N THR A 50 -5.66 -4.02 3.73
CA THR A 50 -5.43 -2.67 3.22
C THR A 50 -6.55 -1.78 3.70
N GLU A 51 -6.19 -0.76 4.48
CA GLU A 51 -7.13 0.16 5.10
C GLU A 51 -6.89 1.61 4.63
N ILE A 52 -7.98 2.30 4.31
CA ILE A 52 -7.98 3.74 4.08
C ILE A 52 -8.18 4.43 5.42
N VAL A 53 -7.11 5.00 5.98
CA VAL A 53 -7.10 5.49 7.38
C VAL A 53 -7.20 7.01 7.52
N ARG A 54 -6.94 7.79 6.46
CA ARG A 54 -6.95 9.26 6.51
C ARG A 54 -7.10 9.91 5.15
N THR A 55 -7.59 11.14 5.17
CA THR A 55 -7.68 12.03 4.01
C THR A 55 -6.44 12.92 3.96
N ILE A 56 -5.64 12.80 2.89
CA ILE A 56 -4.49 13.71 2.65
C ILE A 56 -4.98 14.97 1.93
N SER A 57 -5.79 14.80 0.89
CA SER A 57 -6.50 15.85 0.17
C SER A 57 -8.00 15.53 0.16
N PRO A 58 -8.88 16.49 0.45
CA PRO A 58 -10.32 16.24 0.44
C PRO A 58 -10.80 15.84 -0.96
N SER A 59 -11.82 14.97 -0.99
CA SER A 59 -12.53 14.61 -2.23
C SER A 59 -13.36 15.80 -2.72
N ALA A 60 -13.42 16.00 -4.04
CA ALA A 60 -14.35 16.95 -4.66
C ALA A 60 -15.81 16.46 -4.62
N CYS A 61 -16.01 15.16 -4.41
CA CYS A 61 -17.32 14.50 -4.29
C CYS A 61 -17.32 13.62 -3.03
N PRO A 62 -17.48 14.18 -1.81
CA PRO A 62 -17.48 13.40 -0.59
C PRO A 62 -18.76 12.55 -0.46
N SER A 63 -18.61 11.31 -0.01
CA SER A 63 -19.76 10.48 0.40
C SER A 63 -20.10 10.79 1.86
N PRO A 64 -21.39 10.98 2.22
CA PRO A 64 -21.79 11.28 3.59
C PRO A 64 -21.56 10.10 4.56
N GLU A 65 -21.42 8.87 4.04
CA GLU A 65 -21.15 7.67 4.85
C GLU A 65 -19.67 7.53 5.26
N ILE A 66 -18.77 8.33 4.67
CA ILE A 66 -17.33 8.20 4.89
C ILE A 66 -16.83 9.36 5.75
N CYS A 67 -16.45 9.03 6.98
CA CYS A 67 -15.77 9.94 7.89
C CYS A 67 -14.32 9.48 8.08
N LEU A 68 -13.37 10.23 7.51
CA LEU A 68 -11.94 9.97 7.66
C LEU A 68 -11.25 11.21 8.25
N PRO A 69 -10.32 11.05 9.19
CA PRO A 69 -9.56 12.18 9.72
C PRO A 69 -8.74 12.83 8.60
N ILE A 70 -8.71 14.16 8.60
CA ILE A 70 -7.88 14.93 7.66
C ILE A 70 -6.47 15.04 8.23
N SER A 71 -5.47 14.79 7.39
CA SER A 71 -4.05 14.89 7.79
C SER A 71 -3.71 16.33 8.19
N SER A 72 -3.06 16.48 9.34
CA SER A 72 -2.54 17.74 9.86
C SER A 72 -1.42 18.32 8.98
N ALA A 73 -1.10 19.60 9.18
CA ALA A 73 0.01 20.24 8.48
C ALA A 73 1.36 19.55 8.77
N ALA A 74 1.57 19.13 10.01
CA ALA A 74 2.78 18.40 10.42
C ALA A 74 2.89 17.03 9.73
N GLU A 75 1.80 16.26 9.67
CA GLU A 75 1.78 14.96 8.98
C GLU A 75 2.01 15.13 7.47
N LYS A 76 1.40 16.14 6.84
CA LYS A 76 1.62 16.46 5.42
C LYS A 76 3.08 16.83 5.15
N ALA A 77 3.69 17.66 6.02
CA ALA A 77 5.10 18.02 5.91
C ALA A 77 6.01 16.80 6.04
N ALA A 78 5.73 15.91 7.00
CA ALA A 78 6.47 14.66 7.17
C ALA A 78 6.33 13.75 5.93
N PHE A 79 5.14 13.62 5.35
CA PHE A 79 4.94 12.85 4.11
C PHE A 79 5.72 13.44 2.94
N LYS A 80 5.71 14.77 2.79
CA LYS A 80 6.48 15.48 1.76
C LYS A 80 7.99 15.25 1.93
N ALA A 81 8.51 15.33 3.15
CA ALA A 81 9.92 15.07 3.44
C ALA A 81 10.34 13.64 3.03
N LYS A 82 9.55 12.63 3.40
CA LYS A 82 9.79 11.22 2.99
C LYS A 82 9.74 11.03 1.48
N LEU A 83 8.86 11.76 0.78
CA LEU A 83 8.77 11.71 -0.67
C LEU A 83 10.05 12.26 -1.33
N ILE A 84 10.56 13.39 -0.82
CA ILE A 84 11.81 14.01 -1.29
C ILE A 84 12.99 13.06 -1.06
N GLU A 85 13.11 12.49 0.14
CA GLU A 85 14.13 11.50 0.47
C GLU A 85 14.14 10.33 -0.53
N LYS A 86 12.96 9.75 -0.81
CA LYS A 86 12.83 8.65 -1.78
C LYS A 86 13.22 9.05 -3.20
N GLN A 87 12.95 10.30 -3.61
CA GLN A 87 13.35 10.82 -4.91
C GLN A 87 14.87 11.02 -5.02
N LEU A 88 15.53 11.41 -3.94
CA LEU A 88 16.98 11.54 -3.88
C LEU A 88 17.66 10.16 -3.97
N VAL A 89 17.20 9.17 -3.20
CA VAL A 89 17.71 7.80 -3.24
C VAL A 89 17.50 7.15 -4.61
N GLY A 90 16.36 7.38 -5.25
CA GLY A 90 16.06 6.85 -6.58
C GLY A 90 16.83 7.47 -7.74
N LYS A 91 17.57 8.56 -7.51
CA LYS A 91 18.41 9.24 -8.52
C LYS A 91 19.89 8.80 -8.47
N SER A 92 20.25 8.01 -7.46
CA SER A 92 21.60 7.50 -7.21
C SER A 92 21.82 6.06 -7.68
N ALA A 93 20.85 5.47 -8.38
CA ALA A 93 20.86 4.09 -8.88
C ALA A 93 20.65 4.04 -10.40
#